data_AF-A0A355G662-F1
#
_entry.id   AF-A0A355G662-F1
#
_cell.length_a   1.000
_cell.length_b   1.000
_cell.length_c   1.000
_cell.angle_alpha   90.00
_cell.angle_beta   90.00
_cell.angle_gamma   90.00
#
_symmetry.space_group_name_H-M   'P 1'
#
loop_
_entity.id
_entity.type
_entity.pdbx_description
1 polymer ?
#
loop_
_entity_poly.entity_id
_entity_poly.type
_entity_poly.pdbx_seq_one_letter_code
_entity_poly.pdbx_strand_id
1 'polypeptide(L)'
;MSIGDRIGSNYGGFPGYLDEVRISSGALEFSPLTISLTVDRRVWRRYEPSSEIKVTVRNQQQKPLSGAKLRLLGPGWIDREIDLPTLPAEEEYTEQVSFDTTLRPDDYVLQGQVRVEGDYPMSREESLLLKLVPRRVPGRMPVLMWGIGSPDEFEKELPRLQELGFNHCLGFSPSPSKVWEAGKPVPTEGPVTINSVKDMLDSALANDFDIAASLYAGHFLKDRKDLSRVDRNGQPYQRHDCNAALPGLQEFSENYGRSVGEMYGDHPAFVAALINSEVRDSTHVSFSRYDQEQYRKFAGEEIPAEVTDKIGPRWNTIPDFPKDRVLPDDDRLLKFYRWFWTVGDGWNPLHTALHRGLKADGRDRIWTFYDPAIRAPSIGGSGGEVDVISQWTYTEPSALRVGYFCDEVFAMAAASGKPQDVMKMTQLFWYRSSSAPKKTGQEFIASPFDDHDPDAAYISIAPTHLRSA
;
A
#
# COMPACT_ATOMS: atom_id res chain seq x y z
N MET A 1 27.20 -34.45 15.91
CA MET A 1 28.36 -33.62 16.29
C MET A 1 29.02 -34.31 17.47
N SER A 2 30.26 -34.76 17.32
CA SER A 2 31.02 -35.42 18.38
C SER A 2 32.16 -34.49 18.80
N ILE A 3 32.15 -34.05 20.06
CA ILE A 3 33.21 -33.23 20.64
C ILE A 3 34.09 -34.18 21.45
N GLY A 4 35.40 -34.21 21.13
CA GLY A 4 36.36 -35.12 21.76
C GLY A 4 36.46 -36.52 21.13
N ASP A 5 35.82 -36.75 19.98
CA ASP A 5 35.88 -38.02 19.26
C ASP A 5 36.60 -37.91 17.90
N ARG A 6 37.31 -38.99 17.56
CA ARG A 6 37.93 -39.36 16.27
C ARG A 6 38.61 -38.29 15.40
N ILE A 7 39.93 -38.41 15.24
CA ILE A 7 40.66 -37.93 14.05
C ILE A 7 41.22 -39.15 13.30
N GLY A 8 40.64 -39.46 12.13
CA GLY A 8 41.14 -40.52 11.24
C GLY A 8 40.73 -41.96 11.59
N SER A 9 41.49 -42.94 11.08
CA SER A 9 41.19 -44.39 11.20
C SER A 9 41.77 -45.05 12.45
N ASN A 10 42.49 -44.30 13.29
CA ASN A 10 43.03 -44.79 14.55
C ASN A 10 42.02 -44.48 15.66
N TYR A 11 41.57 -45.50 16.38
CA TYR A 11 40.55 -45.44 17.45
C TYR A 11 41.05 -44.76 18.75
N GLY A 12 41.87 -43.72 18.64
CA GLY A 12 42.35 -42.93 19.78
C GLY A 12 41.36 -41.82 20.13
N GLY A 13 40.78 -41.87 21.33
CA GLY A 13 40.02 -40.75 21.90
C GLY A 13 40.94 -39.59 22.26
N PHE A 14 40.40 -38.36 22.31
CA PHE A 14 41.15 -37.18 22.74
C PHE A 14 41.63 -37.35 24.20
N PRO A 15 42.95 -37.36 24.48
CA PRO A 15 43.47 -37.65 25.82
C PRO A 15 43.46 -36.43 26.77
N GLY A 16 42.85 -35.31 26.36
CA GLY A 16 42.80 -34.08 27.15
C GLY A 16 41.44 -33.84 27.82
N TYR A 17 41.41 -32.88 28.74
CA TYR A 17 40.17 -32.38 29.32
C TYR A 17 39.53 -31.35 28.37
N LEU A 18 38.21 -31.48 28.17
CA LEU A 18 37.38 -30.48 27.53
C LEU A 18 36.58 -29.79 28.63
N ASP A 19 36.75 -28.49 28.78
CA ASP A 19 36.03 -27.66 29.75
C ASP A 19 35.33 -26.50 29.02
N GLU A 20 34.33 -25.89 29.67
CA GLU A 20 33.57 -24.73 29.18
C GLU A 20 32.85 -24.92 27.82
N VAL A 21 32.45 -26.15 27.50
CA VAL A 21 31.71 -26.45 26.27
C VAL A 21 30.28 -25.94 26.37
N ARG A 22 29.95 -24.90 25.59
CA ARG A 22 28.57 -24.41 25.40
C ARG A 22 28.06 -24.81 24.02
N ILE A 23 26.95 -25.54 23.98
CA ILE A 23 26.21 -25.81 22.73
C ILE A 23 25.15 -24.73 22.57
N SER A 24 25.18 -24.01 21.44
CA SER A 24 24.21 -22.97 21.10
C SER A 24 23.42 -23.37 19.86
N SER A 25 22.16 -22.92 19.77
CA SER A 25 21.27 -23.16 18.62
C SER A 25 21.59 -22.28 17.39
N GLY A 26 22.79 -21.70 17.35
CA GLY A 26 23.26 -20.78 16.32
C GLY A 26 24.68 -20.28 16.61
N ALA A 27 25.25 -19.51 15.67
CA ALA A 27 26.53 -18.85 15.89
C ALA A 27 26.37 -17.78 16.99
N LEU A 28 27.23 -17.84 18.01
CA LEU A 28 27.32 -16.83 19.04
C LEU A 28 28.52 -15.93 18.74
N GLU A 29 28.31 -14.62 18.77
CA GLU A 29 29.39 -13.65 18.66
C GLU A 29 30.02 -13.43 20.04
N PHE A 30 31.30 -13.75 20.17
CA PHE A 30 32.09 -13.52 21.39
C PHE A 30 33.13 -12.44 21.14
N SER A 31 32.63 -11.25 20.77
CA SER A 31 33.50 -10.11 20.51
C SER A 31 33.54 -9.19 21.74
N PRO A 32 34.71 -8.83 22.28
CA PRO A 32 34.82 -7.92 23.43
C PRO A 32 34.36 -6.48 23.11
N LEU A 33 34.09 -6.21 21.84
CA LEU A 33 33.76 -4.91 21.27
C LEU A 33 32.89 -5.13 20.04
N THR A 34 31.82 -4.38 19.86
CA THR A 34 31.02 -4.41 18.63
C THR A 34 30.82 -3.02 18.06
N ILE A 35 30.67 -2.97 16.75
CA ILE A 35 30.24 -1.77 16.01
C ILE A 35 29.00 -2.14 15.20
N SER A 36 28.02 -1.25 15.14
CA SER A 36 26.87 -1.36 14.26
C SER A 36 26.62 -0.05 13.52
N LEU A 37 26.20 -0.17 12.27
CA LEU A 37 25.81 0.92 11.39
C LEU A 37 24.33 0.76 11.07
N THR A 38 23.48 1.66 11.57
CA THR A 38 22.03 1.56 11.40
C THR A 38 21.47 2.83 10.79
N VAL A 39 20.59 2.68 9.80
CA VAL A 39 19.90 3.77 9.12
C VAL A 39 18.50 3.29 8.74
N ASP A 40 17.53 4.21 8.71
CA ASP A 40 16.13 3.88 8.39
C ASP A 40 15.89 3.49 6.93
N ARG A 41 16.78 3.94 6.03
CA ARG A 41 16.68 3.79 4.58
C ARG A 41 18.08 3.69 3.99
N ARG A 42 18.28 2.92 2.92
CA ARG A 42 19.61 2.72 2.31
C ARG A 42 19.75 3.31 0.90
N VAL A 43 18.66 3.76 0.30
CA VAL A 43 18.66 4.33 -1.04
C VAL A 43 18.18 5.78 -0.98
N TRP A 44 18.91 6.68 -1.63
CA TRP A 44 18.55 8.09 -1.74
C TRP A 44 18.54 8.60 -3.17
N ARG A 45 17.70 9.58 -3.46
CA ARG A 45 17.82 10.41 -4.66
C ARG A 45 18.87 11.49 -4.43
N ARG A 46 19.63 11.81 -5.48
CA ARG A 46 20.60 12.89 -5.45
C ARG A 46 19.96 14.23 -5.02
N TYR A 47 20.62 14.94 -4.11
CA TYR A 47 20.21 16.21 -3.49
C TYR A 47 18.99 16.15 -2.56
N GLU A 48 18.47 14.97 -2.24
CA GLU A 48 17.43 14.89 -1.22
C GLU A 48 18.05 14.92 0.19
N PRO A 49 17.29 15.35 1.21
CA PRO A 49 17.74 15.23 2.59
C PRO A 49 18.01 13.77 2.98
N SER A 50 19.19 13.49 3.55
CA SER A 50 19.49 12.19 4.15
C SER A 50 19.20 12.20 5.63
N SER A 51 18.55 11.15 6.13
CA SER A 51 18.56 10.85 7.56
C SER A 51 19.97 10.51 8.02
N GLU A 52 20.22 10.68 9.32
CA GLU A 52 21.51 10.36 9.92
C GLU A 52 21.67 8.84 10.07
N ILE A 53 22.87 8.37 9.74
CA ILE A 53 23.32 7.01 10.01
C ILE A 53 23.82 6.99 11.46
N LYS A 54 23.20 6.17 12.29
CA LYS A 54 23.63 5.95 13.67
C LYS A 54 24.75 4.90 13.67
N VAL A 55 25.92 5.30 14.16
CA VAL A 55 27.06 4.41 14.42
C VAL A 55 27.10 4.13 15.91
N THR A 56 26.97 2.86 16.31
CA THR A 56 27.02 2.47 17.73
C THR A 56 28.24 1.61 17.98
N VAL A 57 29.07 2.00 18.95
CA VAL A 57 30.22 1.21 19.43
C VAL A 57 29.91 0.76 20.84
N ARG A 58 29.90 -0.55 21.09
CA ARG A 58 29.58 -1.12 22.40
C ARG A 58 30.73 -1.92 22.98
N ASN A 59 31.08 -1.62 24.23
CA ASN A 59 31.99 -2.43 25.02
C ASN A 59 31.25 -3.66 25.54
N GLN A 60 31.64 -4.88 25.16
CA GLN A 60 31.02 -6.11 25.67
C GLN A 60 31.81 -6.72 26.84
N GLN A 61 32.87 -6.06 27.29
CA GLN A 61 33.68 -6.54 28.40
C GLN A 61 33.07 -6.13 29.75
N GLN A 62 33.40 -6.92 30.78
CA GLN A 62 33.10 -6.61 32.18
C GLN A 62 34.07 -5.58 32.80
N LYS A 63 34.88 -4.91 31.98
CA LYS A 63 35.85 -3.88 32.40
C LYS A 63 35.78 -2.66 31.49
N PRO A 64 36.13 -1.46 31.99
CA PRO A 64 36.19 -0.27 31.17
C PRO A 64 37.16 -0.42 30.00
N LEU A 65 36.77 0.08 28.83
CA LEU A 65 37.58 0.13 27.63
C LEU A 65 38.08 1.56 27.41
N SER A 66 39.40 1.75 27.38
CA SER A 66 40.03 3.06 27.15
C SER A 66 40.95 3.01 25.92
N GLY A 67 41.17 4.15 25.27
CA GLY A 67 42.06 4.25 24.11
C GLY A 67 41.46 3.66 22.82
N ALA A 68 40.15 3.49 22.77
CA ALA A 68 39.45 3.08 21.56
C ALA A 68 39.34 4.25 20.58
N LYS A 69 39.57 3.98 19.30
CA LYS A 69 39.43 4.93 18.19
C LYS A 69 38.43 4.40 17.19
N LEU A 70 37.47 5.24 16.81
CA LEU A 70 36.52 4.97 15.73
C LEU A 70 36.97 5.72 14.48
N ARG A 71 37.20 4.99 13.39
CA ARG A 71 37.41 5.56 12.06
C ARG A 71 36.21 5.30 11.18
N LEU A 72 35.71 6.34 10.52
CA LEU A 72 34.59 6.32 9.60
C LEU A 72 35.09 6.68 8.20
N LEU A 73 34.86 5.81 7.24
CA LEU A 73 35.34 5.90 5.87
C LEU A 73 34.19 5.76 4.89
N GLY A 74 33.92 6.80 4.12
CA GLY A 74 32.98 6.83 3.02
C GLY A 74 33.64 7.52 1.83
N PRO A 75 34.07 6.76 0.79
CA PRO A 75 34.85 7.31 -0.31
C PRO A 75 34.20 8.53 -0.95
N GLY A 76 34.91 9.66 -0.90
CA GLY A 76 34.46 10.92 -1.50
C GLY A 76 33.61 11.82 -0.60
N TRP A 77 33.22 11.40 0.62
CA TRP A 77 32.47 12.28 1.52
C TRP A 77 32.91 12.28 3.00
N ILE A 78 33.50 11.19 3.52
CA ILE A 78 33.96 11.16 4.92
C ILE A 78 35.25 10.34 5.08
N ASP A 79 36.23 10.91 5.76
CA ASP A 79 37.34 10.21 6.41
C ASP A 79 37.57 10.92 7.74
N ARG A 80 37.05 10.32 8.82
CA ARG A 80 37.11 10.92 10.16
C ARG A 80 37.55 9.86 11.15
N GLU A 81 38.52 10.22 11.98
CA GLU A 81 38.91 9.45 13.16
C GLU A 81 38.41 10.18 14.42
N ILE A 82 37.89 9.42 15.38
CA ILE A 82 37.29 9.90 16.61
C ILE A 82 37.92 9.13 17.76
N ASP A 83 38.55 9.85 18.68
CA ASP A 83 38.97 9.29 19.96
C ASP A 83 37.72 9.05 20.82
N LEU A 84 37.44 7.79 21.13
CA LEU A 84 36.30 7.45 21.95
C LEU A 84 36.59 7.77 23.42
N PRO A 85 35.59 8.25 24.18
CA PRO A 85 35.72 8.32 25.63
C PRO A 85 35.93 6.91 26.20
N THR A 86 36.44 6.83 27.43
CA THR A 86 36.47 5.55 28.16
C THR A 86 35.05 5.01 28.26
N LEU A 87 34.80 3.86 27.63
CA LEU A 87 33.51 3.18 27.66
C LEU A 87 33.46 2.29 28.91
N PRO A 88 32.51 2.50 29.84
CA PRO A 88 32.32 1.57 30.94
C PRO A 88 31.97 0.15 30.46
N ALA A 89 31.95 -0.80 31.38
CA ALA A 89 31.54 -2.17 31.09
C ALA A 89 30.10 -2.19 30.53
N GLU A 90 29.87 -2.94 29.45
CA GLU A 90 28.56 -3.13 28.81
C GLU A 90 27.88 -1.90 28.19
N GLU A 91 28.51 -0.71 28.27
CA GLU A 91 28.02 0.57 27.77
C GLU A 91 28.35 0.84 26.29
N GLU A 92 27.65 1.81 25.70
CA GLU A 92 27.80 2.20 24.29
C GLU A 92 28.14 3.68 24.07
N TYR A 93 28.82 3.95 22.96
CA TYR A 93 29.00 5.26 22.37
C TYR A 93 28.24 5.33 21.05
N THR A 94 27.59 6.46 20.79
CA THR A 94 26.88 6.72 19.53
C THR A 94 27.47 7.92 18.82
N GLU A 95 27.74 7.77 17.52
CA GLU A 95 28.00 8.88 16.58
C GLU A 95 26.89 8.94 15.53
N GLN A 96 26.62 10.14 15.01
CA GLN A 96 25.71 10.36 13.88
C GLN A 96 26.50 10.85 12.67
N VAL A 97 26.21 10.28 11.51
CA VAL A 97 26.83 10.68 10.24
C VAL A 97 25.76 10.92 9.18
N SER A 98 25.82 12.05 8.49
CA SER A 98 24.97 12.29 7.33
C SER A 98 25.63 11.76 6.05
N PHE A 99 24.83 11.19 5.15
CA PHE A 99 25.28 10.78 3.83
C PHE A 99 25.25 11.97 2.86
N ASP A 100 26.35 12.25 2.16
CA ASP A 100 26.38 13.34 1.18
C ASP A 100 25.61 12.96 -0.09
N THR A 101 24.35 13.38 -0.19
CA THR A 101 23.51 13.10 -1.36
C THR A 101 23.86 13.99 -2.57
N THR A 102 24.88 14.86 -2.50
CA THR A 102 25.34 15.68 -3.64
C THR A 102 26.30 14.94 -4.57
N LEU A 103 26.82 13.79 -4.12
CA LEU A 103 27.70 12.89 -4.87
C LEU A 103 27.05 12.40 -6.18
N ARG A 104 27.82 11.71 -7.03
CA ARG A 104 27.27 11.14 -8.27
C ARG A 104 26.39 9.94 -7.94
N PRO A 105 25.37 9.63 -8.76
CA PRO A 105 24.63 8.38 -8.58
C PRO A 105 25.57 7.18 -8.70
N ASP A 106 25.66 6.38 -7.65
CA ASP A 106 26.48 5.17 -7.56
C ASP A 106 26.13 4.40 -6.27
N ASP A 107 26.73 3.23 -6.12
CA ASP A 107 26.77 2.48 -4.87
C ASP A 107 27.97 2.94 -4.02
N TYR A 108 27.72 3.10 -2.73
CA TYR A 108 28.64 3.70 -1.77
C TYR A 108 28.71 2.86 -0.50
N VAL A 109 29.91 2.70 0.07
CA VAL A 109 30.10 1.94 1.31
C VAL A 109 30.58 2.87 2.40
N LEU A 110 29.83 2.95 3.50
CA LEU A 110 30.31 3.49 4.76
C LEU A 110 30.96 2.35 5.55
N GLN A 111 32.26 2.44 5.78
CA GLN A 111 32.99 1.54 6.67
C GLN A 111 33.19 2.22 8.03
N GLY A 112 32.81 1.52 9.09
CA GLY A 112 33.14 1.88 10.46
C GLY A 112 34.18 0.91 10.99
N GLN A 113 35.30 1.42 11.48
CA GLN A 113 36.38 0.62 12.06
C GLN A 113 36.67 1.11 13.47
N VAL A 114 36.54 0.24 14.47
CA VAL A 114 37.00 0.53 15.82
C VAL A 114 38.29 -0.22 16.10
N ARG A 115 39.29 0.48 16.62
CA ARG A 115 40.58 -0.09 17.00
C ARG A 115 40.94 0.33 18.42
N VAL A 116 41.56 -0.59 19.15
CA VAL A 116 42.12 -0.37 20.48
C VAL A 116 43.55 -0.84 20.41
N GLU A 117 44.49 0.05 20.67
CA GLU A 117 45.92 -0.26 20.72
C GLU A 117 46.35 -0.66 22.13
N GLY A 118 47.50 -1.33 22.27
CA GLY A 118 48.05 -1.76 23.56
C GLY A 118 48.45 -3.23 23.59
N ASP A 119 48.62 -3.78 24.80
CA ASP A 119 49.10 -5.16 25.02
C ASP A 119 48.15 -6.24 24.45
N TYR A 120 46.86 -5.91 24.34
CA TYR A 120 45.84 -6.75 23.74
C TYR A 120 45.10 -5.95 22.66
N PRO A 121 45.67 -5.82 21.45
CA PRO A 121 45.07 -5.02 20.39
C PRO A 121 43.74 -5.65 19.95
N MET A 122 42.72 -4.81 19.79
CA MET A 122 41.40 -5.22 19.31
C MET A 122 41.03 -4.38 18.10
N SER A 123 40.42 -5.01 17.10
CA SER A 123 39.85 -4.30 15.96
C SER A 123 38.55 -4.93 15.51
N ARG A 124 37.61 -4.10 15.10
CA ARG A 124 36.36 -4.49 14.44
C ARG A 124 36.04 -3.55 13.32
N GLU A 125 35.38 -4.11 12.32
CA GLU A 125 34.95 -3.40 11.13
C GLU A 125 33.53 -3.82 10.81
N GLU A 126 32.72 -2.85 10.42
CA GLU A 126 31.38 -3.06 9.88
C GLU A 126 31.24 -2.18 8.64
N SER A 127 30.42 -2.61 7.68
CA SER A 127 30.18 -1.89 6.43
C SER A 127 28.69 -1.78 6.15
N LEU A 128 28.28 -0.61 5.68
CA LEU A 128 26.92 -0.33 5.27
C LEU A 128 26.90 0.11 3.81
N LEU A 129 26.20 -0.64 2.97
CA LEU A 129 25.96 -0.28 1.58
C LEU A 129 24.83 0.76 1.50
N LEU A 130 25.12 1.86 0.82
CA LEU A 130 24.24 2.98 0.54
C LEU A 130 24.16 3.15 -0.96
N LYS A 131 23.01 3.53 -1.50
CA LYS A 131 22.84 3.77 -2.93
C LYS A 131 22.33 5.17 -3.19
N LEU A 132 22.95 5.85 -4.14
CA LEU A 132 22.49 7.14 -4.61
C LEU A 132 21.96 6.99 -6.05
N VAL A 133 20.70 7.32 -6.28
CA VAL A 133 20.07 7.28 -7.60
C VAL A 133 19.95 8.67 -8.21
N PRO A 134 19.82 8.77 -9.56
CA PRO A 134 19.56 10.04 -10.22
C PRO A 134 18.31 10.75 -9.67
N ARG A 135 18.23 12.06 -9.91
CA ARG A 135 16.99 12.80 -9.66
C ARG A 135 15.89 12.28 -10.58
N ARG A 136 14.66 12.26 -10.06
CA ARG A 136 13.47 11.93 -10.85
C ARG A 136 13.34 12.89 -12.04
N VAL A 137 13.03 12.34 -13.21
CA VAL A 137 12.68 13.14 -14.39
C VAL A 137 11.30 13.78 -14.14
N PRO A 138 11.18 15.13 -14.15
CA PRO A 138 9.90 15.80 -13.98
C PRO A 138 8.90 15.43 -15.09
N GLY A 139 7.61 15.38 -14.76
CA GLY A 139 6.55 15.19 -15.76
C GLY A 139 6.41 13.77 -16.31
N ARG A 140 7.06 12.75 -15.72
CA ARG A 140 6.85 11.34 -16.10
C ARG A 140 5.43 10.91 -15.73
N MET A 141 4.64 10.52 -16.73
CA MET A 141 3.28 10.01 -16.52
C MET A 141 3.30 8.69 -15.75
N PRO A 142 2.45 8.52 -14.71
CA PRO A 142 2.28 7.23 -14.05
C PRO A 142 1.63 6.19 -14.97
N VAL A 143 2.23 5.01 -15.06
CA VAL A 143 1.73 3.80 -15.72
C VAL A 143 1.75 2.70 -14.66
N LEU A 144 0.58 2.45 -14.09
CA LEU A 144 0.40 1.63 -12.89
C LEU A 144 -0.06 0.21 -13.23
N MET A 145 0.68 -0.79 -12.76
CA MET A 145 0.21 -2.18 -12.73
C MET A 145 -0.63 -2.43 -11.48
N TRP A 146 -1.87 -2.86 -11.65
CA TRP A 146 -2.78 -3.10 -10.53
C TRP A 146 -2.44 -4.37 -9.73
N GLY A 147 -1.88 -5.41 -10.36
CA GLY A 147 -1.60 -6.68 -9.69
C GLY A 147 -0.12 -6.88 -9.38
N ILE A 148 0.25 -6.89 -8.09
CA ILE A 148 1.50 -7.44 -7.50
C ILE A 148 1.24 -7.83 -6.04
N GLY A 149 0.80 -6.87 -5.22
CA GLY A 149 0.18 -7.10 -3.91
C GLY A 149 1.11 -7.45 -2.75
N SER A 150 2.39 -7.78 -2.99
CA SER A 150 3.36 -8.04 -1.91
C SER A 150 4.80 -7.66 -2.28
N PRO A 151 5.66 -7.41 -1.28
CA PRO A 151 7.10 -7.24 -1.45
C PRO A 151 7.77 -8.37 -2.25
N ASP A 152 7.49 -9.62 -1.91
CA ASP A 152 8.13 -10.77 -2.55
C ASP A 152 7.79 -10.90 -4.03
N GLU A 153 6.54 -10.61 -4.41
CA GLU A 153 6.11 -10.65 -5.81
C GLU A 153 6.63 -9.43 -6.58
N PHE A 154 6.77 -8.27 -5.93
CA PHE A 154 7.40 -7.09 -6.53
C PHE A 154 8.82 -7.40 -6.99
N GLU A 155 9.66 -7.97 -6.12
CA GLU A 155 11.07 -8.26 -6.47
C GLU A 155 11.17 -9.23 -7.64
N LYS A 156 10.26 -10.20 -7.73
CA LYS A 156 10.23 -11.18 -8.83
C LYS A 156 9.80 -10.54 -10.15
N GLU A 157 8.76 -9.72 -10.13
CA GLU A 157 8.14 -9.18 -11.34
C GLU A 157 8.74 -7.85 -11.81
N LEU A 158 9.53 -7.16 -10.97
CA LEU A 158 10.13 -5.86 -11.30
C LEU A 158 10.81 -5.82 -12.69
N PRO A 159 11.66 -6.78 -13.08
CA PRO A 159 12.28 -6.77 -14.42
C PRO A 159 11.23 -6.79 -15.54
N ARG A 160 10.18 -7.60 -15.39
CA ARG A 160 9.10 -7.73 -16.37
C ARG A 160 8.21 -6.49 -16.40
N LEU A 161 7.91 -5.89 -15.24
CA LEU A 161 7.15 -4.66 -15.16
C LEU A 161 7.84 -3.53 -15.92
N GLN A 162 9.15 -3.38 -15.73
CA GLN A 162 9.94 -2.38 -16.46
C GLN A 162 10.02 -2.68 -17.96
N GLU A 163 10.20 -3.94 -18.36
CA GLU A 163 10.19 -4.37 -19.76
C GLU A 163 8.86 -4.02 -20.45
N LEU A 164 7.74 -4.21 -19.74
CA LEU A 164 6.39 -3.86 -20.22
C LEU A 164 6.08 -2.36 -20.16
N GLY A 165 7.00 -1.54 -19.63
CA GLY A 165 6.85 -0.09 -19.56
C GLY A 165 6.05 0.42 -18.35
N PHE A 166 5.72 -0.44 -17.39
CA PHE A 166 5.19 0.02 -16.10
C PHE A 166 6.27 0.77 -15.32
N ASN A 167 5.83 1.76 -14.57
CA ASN A 167 6.70 2.51 -13.66
C ASN A 167 6.10 2.67 -12.25
N HIS A 168 4.87 2.19 -12.06
CA HIS A 168 4.23 2.04 -10.77
C HIS A 168 3.59 0.65 -10.65
N CYS A 169 3.40 0.17 -9.43
CA CYS A 169 2.53 -0.98 -9.15
C CYS A 169 1.87 -0.87 -7.77
N LEU A 170 0.79 -1.63 -7.55
CA LEU A 170 0.27 -1.86 -6.20
C LEU A 170 1.15 -2.89 -5.47
N GLY A 171 2.11 -2.42 -4.67
CA GLY A 171 3.17 -3.26 -4.09
C GLY A 171 2.84 -3.88 -2.73
N PHE A 172 1.92 -3.29 -1.95
CA PHE A 172 1.60 -3.79 -0.61
C PHE A 172 0.22 -3.33 -0.12
N SER A 173 -0.30 -4.03 0.89
CA SER A 173 -1.64 -3.79 1.47
C SER A 173 -1.61 -4.02 2.99
N PRO A 174 -1.33 -2.99 3.82
CA PRO A 174 -1.28 -3.13 5.27
C PRO A 174 -2.65 -3.50 5.87
N SER A 175 -2.70 -4.36 6.89
CA SER A 175 -3.96 -4.73 7.54
C SER A 175 -4.49 -3.62 8.48
N PRO A 176 -5.79 -3.28 8.45
CA PRO A 176 -6.32 -2.25 9.36
C PRO A 176 -6.69 -2.78 10.77
N SER A 177 -6.57 -4.10 11.02
CA SER A 177 -7.10 -4.75 12.23
C SER A 177 -6.54 -4.17 13.54
N LYS A 178 -5.23 -3.94 13.66
CA LYS A 178 -4.63 -3.41 14.90
C LYS A 178 -5.09 -2.00 15.21
N VAL A 179 -5.31 -1.18 14.17
CA VAL A 179 -5.81 0.20 14.32
C VAL A 179 -7.26 0.18 14.81
N TRP A 180 -8.08 -0.74 14.27
CA TRP A 180 -9.44 -0.95 14.74
C TRP A 180 -9.48 -1.30 16.23
N GLU A 181 -8.65 -2.26 16.65
CA GLU A 181 -8.58 -2.71 18.06
C GLU A 181 -8.08 -1.61 19.00
N ALA A 182 -7.11 -0.83 18.56
CA ALA A 182 -6.53 0.25 19.37
C ALA A 182 -7.38 1.51 19.42
N GLY A 183 -8.25 1.74 18.41
CA GLY A 183 -9.04 2.97 18.26
C GLY A 183 -8.21 4.23 18.00
N LYS A 184 -6.92 4.10 17.67
CA LYS A 184 -5.97 5.19 17.47
C LYS A 184 -4.86 4.76 16.51
N PRO A 185 -4.07 5.70 15.96
CA PRO A 185 -2.92 5.39 15.12
C PRO A 185 -1.92 4.50 15.89
N VAL A 186 -1.60 3.35 15.30
CA VAL A 186 -0.59 2.38 15.75
C VAL A 186 0.04 1.69 14.55
N PRO A 187 1.25 1.12 14.64
CA PRO A 187 1.82 0.29 13.57
C PRO A 187 0.86 -0.86 13.22
N THR A 188 0.54 -1.02 11.94
CA THR A 188 -0.45 -2.01 11.49
C THR A 188 0.11 -3.43 11.51
N GLU A 189 1.42 -3.58 11.32
CA GLU A 189 2.12 -4.85 11.20
C GLU A 189 3.20 -5.02 12.27
N GLY A 190 3.89 -6.16 12.26
CA GLY A 190 5.09 -6.37 13.08
C GLY A 190 6.36 -5.82 12.40
N PRO A 191 7.48 -5.67 13.15
CA PRO A 191 8.72 -5.11 12.62
C PRO A 191 9.26 -5.82 11.37
N VAL A 192 9.11 -7.15 11.31
CA VAL A 192 9.57 -7.96 10.15
C VAL A 192 8.85 -7.54 8.87
N THR A 193 7.52 -7.46 8.88
CA THR A 193 6.73 -7.06 7.72
C THR A 193 6.97 -5.58 7.36
N ILE A 194 7.07 -4.71 8.36
CA ILE A 194 7.37 -3.28 8.15
C ILE A 194 8.71 -3.12 7.42
N ASN A 195 9.74 -3.84 7.88
CA ASN A 195 11.05 -3.80 7.25
C ASN A 195 11.04 -4.40 5.85
N SER A 196 10.32 -5.50 5.61
CA SER A 196 10.16 -6.08 4.26
C SER A 196 9.52 -5.08 3.27
N VAL A 197 8.53 -4.30 3.71
CA VAL A 197 7.95 -3.22 2.87
C VAL A 197 8.97 -2.10 2.64
N LYS A 198 9.74 -1.70 3.66
CA LYS A 198 10.79 -0.70 3.50
C LYS A 198 11.89 -1.16 2.53
N ASP A 199 12.31 -2.42 2.61
CA ASP A 199 13.30 -3.01 1.70
C ASP A 199 12.79 -3.00 0.24
N MET A 200 11.52 -3.36 0.02
CA MET A 200 10.87 -3.26 -1.30
C MET A 200 10.83 -1.81 -1.80
N LEU A 201 10.53 -0.84 -0.93
CA LEU A 201 10.52 0.57 -1.29
C LEU A 201 11.92 1.08 -1.65
N ASP A 202 12.96 0.63 -0.94
CA ASP A 202 14.37 0.88 -1.27
C ASP A 202 14.72 0.26 -2.64
N SER A 203 14.31 -0.98 -2.90
CA SER A 203 14.49 -1.65 -4.20
C SER A 203 13.78 -0.91 -5.34
N ALA A 204 12.54 -0.47 -5.13
CA ALA A 204 11.80 0.34 -6.09
C ALA A 204 12.53 1.65 -6.41
N LEU A 205 12.99 2.36 -5.38
CA LEU A 205 13.75 3.60 -5.55
C LEU A 205 15.05 3.38 -6.32
N ALA A 206 15.76 2.30 -6.01
CA ALA A 206 17.01 1.89 -6.66
C ALA A 206 16.83 1.67 -8.17
N ASN A 207 15.61 1.36 -8.61
CA ASN A 207 15.24 0.99 -9.97
C ASN A 207 14.37 2.04 -10.69
N ASP A 208 14.32 3.28 -10.18
CA ASP A 208 13.46 4.37 -10.72
C ASP A 208 11.99 3.92 -10.94
N PHE A 209 11.49 3.18 -9.95
CA PHE A 209 10.14 2.63 -9.89
C PHE A 209 9.44 3.18 -8.64
N ASP A 210 8.15 3.45 -8.75
CA ASP A 210 7.36 3.96 -7.63
C ASP A 210 6.29 2.94 -7.20
N ILE A 211 5.87 3.00 -5.95
CA ILE A 211 4.94 2.06 -5.34
C ILE A 211 3.66 2.78 -4.93
N ALA A 212 2.54 2.12 -5.24
CA ALA A 212 1.23 2.41 -4.71
C ALA A 212 0.85 1.39 -3.62
N ALA A 213 0.14 1.83 -2.58
CA ALA A 213 -0.43 0.94 -1.56
C ALA A 213 -1.92 0.71 -1.81
N SER A 214 -2.43 -0.47 -1.44
CA SER A 214 -3.86 -0.74 -1.37
C SER A 214 -4.35 -0.55 0.07
N LEU A 215 -5.21 0.45 0.30
CA LEU A 215 -5.73 0.78 1.64
C LEU A 215 -7.21 0.43 1.73
N TYR A 216 -7.50 -0.69 2.38
CA TYR A 216 -8.82 -1.35 2.34
C TYR A 216 -9.55 -1.36 3.69
N ALA A 217 -9.70 -0.20 4.31
CA ALA A 217 -10.54 -0.03 5.50
C ALA A 217 -11.98 -0.53 5.26
N GLY A 218 -12.55 -0.20 4.10
CA GLY A 218 -13.91 -0.57 3.71
C GLY A 218 -14.12 -2.08 3.58
N HIS A 219 -13.19 -2.82 2.97
CA HIS A 219 -13.29 -4.28 2.89
C HIS A 219 -13.24 -4.93 4.27
N PHE A 220 -12.35 -4.45 5.16
CA PHE A 220 -12.33 -4.92 6.54
C PHE A 220 -13.65 -4.67 7.28
N LEU A 221 -14.28 -3.50 7.07
CA LEU A 221 -15.59 -3.19 7.66
C LEU A 221 -16.70 -4.03 7.04
N LYS A 222 -16.60 -4.38 5.76
CA LYS A 222 -17.57 -5.22 5.04
C LYS A 222 -17.64 -6.65 5.52
N ASP A 223 -16.76 -7.12 6.40
CA ASP A 223 -16.87 -8.46 6.99
C ASP A 223 -17.54 -8.44 8.38
N ARG A 224 -17.85 -7.24 8.91
CA ARG A 224 -18.41 -7.05 10.25
C ARG A 224 -19.93 -6.97 10.24
N LYS A 225 -20.58 -8.06 10.68
CA LYS A 225 -22.05 -8.19 10.70
C LYS A 225 -22.75 -7.16 11.58
N ASP A 226 -22.12 -6.71 12.65
CA ASP A 226 -22.62 -5.65 13.53
C ASP A 226 -22.71 -4.29 12.83
N LEU A 227 -22.01 -4.11 11.71
CA LEU A 227 -22.05 -2.92 10.86
C LEU A 227 -22.96 -3.09 9.65
N SER A 228 -23.76 -4.16 9.58
CA SER A 228 -24.59 -4.45 8.40
C SER A 228 -25.55 -3.32 8.06
N ARG A 229 -25.73 -3.08 6.76
CA ARG A 229 -26.93 -2.39 6.25
C ARG A 229 -28.17 -3.26 6.49
N VAL A 230 -29.29 -2.62 6.80
CA VAL A 230 -30.56 -3.32 7.06
C VAL A 230 -31.68 -2.84 6.15
N ASP A 231 -32.55 -3.75 5.76
CA ASP A 231 -33.77 -3.45 5.00
C ASP A 231 -34.82 -2.73 5.88
N ARG A 232 -35.99 -2.43 5.30
CA ARG A 232 -37.11 -1.78 6.02
C ARG A 232 -37.65 -2.59 7.21
N ASN A 233 -37.40 -3.89 7.26
CA ASN A 233 -37.78 -4.78 8.36
C ASN A 233 -36.67 -4.91 9.41
N GLY A 234 -35.57 -4.17 9.26
CA GLY A 234 -34.40 -4.24 10.12
C GLY A 234 -33.56 -5.50 9.91
N GLN A 235 -33.75 -6.22 8.79
CA GLN A 235 -33.00 -7.43 8.47
C GLN A 235 -31.78 -7.12 7.61
N PRO A 236 -30.61 -7.73 7.89
CA PRO A 236 -29.45 -7.63 7.01
C PRO A 236 -29.74 -8.15 5.60
N TYR A 237 -29.16 -7.50 4.58
CA TYR A 237 -29.24 -7.98 3.20
C TYR A 237 -28.46 -9.29 2.99
N GLN A 238 -28.94 -10.16 2.09
CA GLN A 238 -28.26 -11.42 1.76
C GLN A 238 -26.86 -11.20 1.20
N ARG A 239 -26.72 -10.22 0.30
CA ARG A 239 -25.40 -9.73 -0.13
C ARG A 239 -24.93 -8.73 0.93
N HIS A 240 -24.05 -9.21 1.80
CA HIS A 240 -23.56 -8.41 2.91
C HIS A 240 -22.75 -7.19 2.43
N ASP A 241 -22.96 -6.06 3.11
CA ASP A 241 -22.20 -4.82 2.98
C ASP A 241 -22.29 -4.04 4.30
N CYS A 242 -21.25 -3.27 4.64
CA CYS A 242 -21.28 -2.43 5.82
C CYS A 242 -22.04 -1.12 5.56
N ASN A 243 -22.66 -0.58 6.60
CA ASN A 243 -23.14 0.79 6.62
C ASN A 243 -21.97 1.72 6.98
N ALA A 244 -21.25 2.19 5.95
CA ALA A 244 -20.12 3.10 6.09
C ALA A 244 -20.48 4.46 6.72
N ALA A 245 -21.77 4.80 6.84
CA ALA A 245 -22.23 6.04 7.46
C ALA A 245 -22.24 5.98 9.00
N LEU A 246 -22.10 4.80 9.60
CA LEU A 246 -22.19 4.64 11.06
C LEU A 246 -21.12 5.48 11.81
N PRO A 247 -21.44 5.98 13.02
CA PRO A 247 -20.50 6.76 13.82
C PRO A 247 -19.18 6.03 14.09
N GLY A 248 -18.07 6.77 14.15
CA GLY A 248 -16.73 6.26 14.47
C GLY A 248 -15.98 5.64 13.28
N LEU A 249 -16.65 5.25 12.19
CA LEU A 249 -15.99 4.61 11.05
C LEU A 249 -15.08 5.56 10.25
N GLN A 250 -15.42 6.85 10.20
CA GLN A 250 -14.55 7.88 9.60
C GLN A 250 -13.28 8.08 10.43
N GLU A 251 -13.40 8.20 11.76
CA GLU A 251 -12.25 8.33 12.66
C GLU A 251 -11.33 7.11 12.57
N PHE A 252 -11.89 5.90 12.55
CA PHE A 252 -11.12 4.68 12.29
C PHE A 252 -10.36 4.75 10.95
N SER A 253 -11.01 5.19 9.89
CA SER A 253 -10.40 5.27 8.56
C SER A 253 -9.30 6.33 8.51
N GLU A 254 -9.48 7.46 9.18
CA GLU A 254 -8.43 8.48 9.33
C GLU A 254 -7.24 7.93 10.13
N ASN A 255 -7.49 7.26 11.26
CA ASN A 255 -6.44 6.64 12.07
C ASN A 255 -5.65 5.59 11.28
N TYR A 256 -6.33 4.80 10.44
CA TYR A 256 -5.68 3.82 9.59
C TYR A 256 -4.80 4.49 8.52
N GLY A 257 -5.29 5.56 7.88
CA GLY A 257 -4.47 6.37 6.98
C GLY A 257 -3.23 6.92 7.67
N ARG A 258 -3.39 7.47 8.88
CA ARG A 258 -2.30 8.05 9.66
C ARG A 258 -1.25 7.01 10.04
N SER A 259 -1.68 5.84 10.51
CA SER A 259 -0.79 4.71 10.79
C SER A 259 0.09 4.34 9.58
N VAL A 260 -0.50 4.28 8.38
CA VAL A 260 0.26 3.96 7.16
C VAL A 260 1.20 5.10 6.78
N GLY A 261 0.76 6.35 6.88
CA GLY A 261 1.58 7.54 6.66
C GLY A 261 2.78 7.61 7.60
N GLU A 262 2.61 7.31 8.88
CA GLU A 262 3.69 7.28 9.89
C GLU A 262 4.73 6.18 9.63
N MET A 263 4.31 5.00 9.14
CA MET A 263 5.23 3.89 8.88
C MET A 263 6.07 4.07 7.60
N TYR A 264 5.45 4.60 6.54
CA TYR A 264 6.03 4.53 5.19
C TYR A 264 6.01 5.85 4.42
N GLY A 265 5.26 6.86 4.89
CA GLY A 265 4.96 8.08 4.12
C GLY A 265 6.19 8.91 3.73
N ASP A 266 7.24 8.84 4.54
CA ASP A 266 8.48 9.56 4.32
C ASP A 266 9.35 8.91 3.23
N HIS A 267 9.04 7.67 2.83
CA HIS A 267 9.80 6.97 1.79
C HIS A 267 9.45 7.50 0.39
N PRO A 268 10.42 8.01 -0.40
CA PRO A 268 10.12 8.72 -1.66
C PRO A 268 9.62 7.83 -2.80
N ALA A 269 9.81 6.51 -2.71
CA ALA A 269 9.21 5.54 -3.63
C ALA A 269 7.73 5.24 -3.31
N PHE A 270 7.24 5.50 -2.09
CA PHE A 270 5.80 5.38 -1.81
C PHE A 270 5.12 6.66 -2.30
N VAL A 271 4.44 6.61 -3.44
CA VAL A 271 3.90 7.81 -4.10
C VAL A 271 2.39 7.83 -4.24
N ALA A 272 1.72 6.70 -4.04
CA ALA A 272 0.28 6.61 -4.32
C ALA A 272 -0.47 5.66 -3.39
N ALA A 273 -1.78 5.85 -3.23
CA ALA A 273 -2.64 4.90 -2.53
C ALA A 273 -4.00 4.71 -3.18
N LEU A 274 -4.37 3.46 -3.44
CA LEU A 274 -5.72 3.04 -3.81
C LEU A 274 -6.58 2.99 -2.54
N ILE A 275 -7.61 3.82 -2.48
CA ILE A 275 -8.51 3.96 -1.34
C ILE A 275 -9.74 3.10 -1.59
N ASN A 276 -9.98 2.08 -0.75
CA ASN A 276 -11.24 1.34 -0.66
C ASN A 276 -11.82 0.88 -2.01
N SER A 277 -11.03 0.16 -2.81
CA SER A 277 -11.46 -0.33 -4.12
C SER A 277 -12.76 -1.13 -4.06
N GLU A 278 -13.65 -0.98 -5.03
CA GLU A 278 -14.84 -1.84 -5.24
C GLU A 278 -15.86 -1.94 -4.08
N VAL A 279 -15.74 -1.07 -3.06
CA VAL A 279 -16.60 -1.17 -1.88
C VAL A 279 -18.10 -0.96 -2.18
N ARG A 280 -18.43 -0.13 -3.17
CA ARG A 280 -19.80 0.24 -3.56
C ARG A 280 -20.58 -0.83 -4.35
N ASP A 281 -19.93 -1.90 -4.82
CA ASP A 281 -20.57 -2.95 -5.61
C ASP A 281 -21.74 -3.61 -4.87
N SER A 282 -21.55 -3.87 -3.57
CA SER A 282 -22.52 -4.51 -2.68
C SER A 282 -23.42 -3.52 -1.93
N THR A 283 -23.26 -2.21 -2.12
CA THR A 283 -24.00 -1.21 -1.34
C THR A 283 -25.50 -1.30 -1.56
N HIS A 284 -26.26 -1.08 -0.50
CA HIS A 284 -27.72 -1.03 -0.47
C HIS A 284 -28.17 0.23 0.31
N VAL A 285 -29.42 0.65 0.12
CA VAL A 285 -30.03 1.62 1.03
C VAL A 285 -30.19 0.95 2.39
N SER A 286 -29.80 1.62 3.47
CA SER A 286 -30.02 1.12 4.84
C SER A 286 -31.17 1.89 5.47
N PHE A 287 -32.03 1.19 6.20
CA PHE A 287 -33.16 1.74 6.94
C PHE A 287 -32.95 1.62 8.45
N SER A 288 -31.70 1.64 8.90
CA SER A 288 -31.42 1.64 10.33
C SER A 288 -31.96 2.93 10.95
N ARG A 289 -32.14 2.93 12.28
CA ARG A 289 -32.53 4.14 13.00
C ARG A 289 -31.60 5.31 12.69
N TYR A 290 -30.30 5.05 12.59
CA TYR A 290 -29.30 6.05 12.27
C TYR A 290 -29.53 6.68 10.89
N ASP A 291 -29.74 5.87 9.85
CA ASP A 291 -29.93 6.37 8.48
C ASP A 291 -31.20 7.22 8.35
N GLN A 292 -32.29 6.78 8.99
CA GLN A 292 -33.54 7.54 9.02
C GLN A 292 -33.38 8.88 9.72
N GLU A 293 -32.66 8.90 10.85
CA GLU A 293 -32.35 10.14 11.57
C GLU A 293 -31.45 11.08 10.75
N GLN A 294 -30.44 10.55 10.03
CA GLN A 294 -29.58 11.37 9.17
C GLN A 294 -30.35 11.96 7.98
N TYR A 295 -31.21 11.18 7.33
CA TYR A 295 -32.02 11.71 6.24
C TYR A 295 -33.02 12.75 6.74
N ARG A 296 -33.69 12.51 7.89
CA ARG A 296 -34.59 13.49 8.50
C ARG A 296 -33.87 14.80 8.82
N LYS A 297 -32.64 14.73 9.33
CA LYS A 297 -31.79 15.90 9.58
C LYS A 297 -31.43 16.64 8.30
N PHE A 298 -31.14 15.93 7.21
CA PHE A 298 -30.78 16.52 5.91
C PHE A 298 -32.00 17.13 5.19
N ALA A 299 -33.10 16.40 5.11
CA ALA A 299 -34.21 16.71 4.22
C ALA A 299 -35.40 17.36 4.93
N GLY A 300 -35.49 17.27 6.27
CA GLY A 300 -36.65 17.71 7.05
C GLY A 300 -37.86 16.77 6.96
N GLU A 301 -37.68 15.58 6.38
CA GLU A 301 -38.74 14.60 6.08
C GLU A 301 -38.25 13.16 6.23
N GLU A 302 -39.18 12.20 6.25
CA GLU A 302 -38.85 10.77 6.29
C GLU A 302 -38.35 10.25 4.93
N ILE A 303 -37.58 9.16 4.94
CA ILE A 303 -37.17 8.47 3.71
C ILE A 303 -38.44 8.06 2.94
N PRO A 304 -38.61 8.47 1.65
CA PRO A 304 -39.82 8.17 0.88
C PRO A 304 -40.13 6.67 0.86
N ALA A 305 -41.41 6.30 1.00
CA ALA A 305 -41.84 4.90 1.10
C ALA A 305 -41.48 4.06 -0.13
N GLU A 306 -41.36 4.70 -1.30
CA GLU A 306 -41.04 4.11 -2.59
C GLU A 306 -39.56 3.71 -2.71
N VAL A 307 -38.69 4.23 -1.83
CA VAL A 307 -37.29 3.83 -1.79
C VAL A 307 -37.21 2.43 -1.18
N THR A 308 -36.76 1.47 -1.98
CA THR A 308 -36.54 0.07 -1.56
C THR A 308 -35.11 -0.40 -1.76
N ASP A 309 -34.41 0.17 -2.74
CA ASP A 309 -33.04 -0.17 -3.10
C ASP A 309 -32.28 1.04 -3.68
N LYS A 310 -31.04 0.80 -4.11
CA LYS A 310 -30.10 1.82 -4.61
C LYS A 310 -30.34 2.30 -6.04
N ILE A 311 -31.05 1.51 -6.87
CA ILE A 311 -31.23 1.73 -8.31
C ILE A 311 -32.40 2.68 -8.59
N GLY A 312 -33.29 2.86 -7.62
CA GLY A 312 -34.48 3.69 -7.78
C GLY A 312 -35.71 2.88 -8.19
N PRO A 313 -36.91 3.31 -7.79
CA PRO A 313 -38.14 2.73 -8.31
C PRO A 313 -38.20 2.92 -9.83
N ARG A 314 -38.84 1.98 -10.54
CA ARG A 314 -39.01 2.11 -11.98
C ARG A 314 -39.88 3.33 -12.28
N TRP A 315 -39.43 4.19 -13.20
CA TRP A 315 -40.12 5.44 -13.51
C TRP A 315 -41.61 5.24 -13.88
N ASN A 316 -41.95 4.13 -14.54
CA ASN A 316 -43.32 3.81 -14.94
C ASN A 316 -44.21 3.28 -13.80
N THR A 317 -43.66 3.07 -12.60
CA THR A 317 -44.43 2.71 -11.39
C THR A 317 -44.64 3.90 -10.47
N ILE A 318 -44.06 5.07 -10.79
CA ILE A 318 -44.22 6.30 -10.01
C ILE A 318 -45.46 7.05 -10.54
N PRO A 319 -46.47 7.32 -9.69
CA PRO A 319 -47.63 8.12 -10.10
C PRO A 319 -47.20 9.48 -10.66
N ASP A 320 -47.85 9.90 -11.74
CA ASP A 320 -47.65 11.22 -12.37
C ASP A 320 -46.20 11.55 -12.79
N PHE A 321 -45.38 10.52 -13.09
CA PHE A 321 -44.00 10.73 -13.54
C PHE A 321 -43.94 11.52 -14.86
N PRO A 322 -43.07 12.54 -14.99
CA PRO A 322 -42.98 13.39 -16.19
C PRO A 322 -42.71 12.61 -17.47
N LYS A 323 -43.44 12.95 -18.55
CA LYS A 323 -43.32 12.27 -19.86
C LYS A 323 -41.95 12.45 -20.51
N ASP A 324 -41.32 13.60 -20.29
CA ASP A 324 -39.96 13.93 -20.76
C ASP A 324 -38.87 13.32 -19.88
N ARG A 325 -39.25 12.66 -18.76
CA ARG A 325 -38.37 12.06 -17.76
C ARG A 325 -37.43 13.05 -17.07
N VAL A 326 -37.81 14.32 -17.04
CA VAL A 326 -37.08 15.36 -16.32
C VAL A 326 -37.81 15.63 -15.01
N LEU A 327 -37.16 15.31 -13.89
CA LEU A 327 -37.68 15.60 -12.55
C LEU A 327 -37.26 17.02 -12.12
N PRO A 328 -38.11 17.76 -11.39
CA PRO A 328 -37.69 19.01 -10.77
C PRO A 328 -36.66 18.74 -9.67
N ASP A 329 -35.79 19.71 -9.39
CA ASP A 329 -34.69 19.53 -8.44
C ASP A 329 -35.13 19.24 -7.00
N ASP A 330 -36.35 19.65 -6.65
CA ASP A 330 -37.01 19.42 -5.36
C ASP A 330 -37.87 18.15 -5.32
N ASP A 331 -37.85 17.32 -6.38
CA ASP A 331 -38.49 16.01 -6.35
C ASP A 331 -37.95 15.17 -5.19
N ARG A 332 -38.86 14.64 -4.36
CA ARG A 332 -38.51 13.93 -3.12
C ARG A 332 -37.64 12.69 -3.33
N LEU A 333 -37.83 11.96 -4.45
CA LEU A 333 -37.04 10.76 -4.75
C LEU A 333 -35.66 11.17 -5.27
N LEU A 334 -35.61 12.16 -6.17
CA LEU A 334 -34.35 12.71 -6.66
C LEU A 334 -33.50 13.27 -5.52
N LYS A 335 -34.11 14.02 -4.60
CA LYS A 335 -33.46 14.55 -3.39
C LYS A 335 -32.88 13.45 -2.52
N PHE A 336 -33.64 12.38 -2.26
CA PHE A 336 -33.14 11.21 -1.52
C PHE A 336 -31.95 10.55 -2.23
N TYR A 337 -32.05 10.23 -3.52
CA TYR A 337 -30.98 9.52 -4.22
C TYR A 337 -29.72 10.39 -4.41
N ARG A 338 -29.87 11.70 -4.62
CA ARG A 338 -28.74 12.65 -4.60
C ARG A 338 -28.05 12.61 -3.24
N TRP A 339 -28.80 12.66 -2.14
CA TRP A 339 -28.23 12.56 -0.79
C TRP A 339 -27.53 11.21 -0.56
N PHE A 340 -28.21 10.10 -0.88
CA PHE A 340 -27.70 8.75 -0.67
C PHE A 340 -26.34 8.54 -1.37
N TRP A 341 -26.24 8.89 -2.65
CA TRP A 341 -25.02 8.65 -3.42
C TRP A 341 -23.87 9.63 -3.14
N THR A 342 -24.17 10.80 -2.55
CA THR A 342 -23.15 11.80 -2.20
C THR A 342 -22.66 11.68 -0.76
N VAL A 343 -23.56 11.48 0.20
CA VAL A 343 -23.26 11.51 1.64
C VAL A 343 -23.88 10.32 2.39
N GLY A 344 -25.14 9.97 2.07
CA GLY A 344 -25.94 9.04 2.87
C GLY A 344 -25.47 7.58 2.85
N ASP A 345 -24.76 7.15 1.80
CA ASP A 345 -24.13 5.83 1.76
C ASP A 345 -22.87 5.75 2.64
N GLY A 346 -22.31 6.89 3.05
CA GLY A 346 -21.16 7.00 3.94
C GLY A 346 -19.79 6.77 3.29
N TRP A 347 -19.72 6.33 2.02
CA TRP A 347 -18.45 5.97 1.40
C TRP A 347 -17.56 7.18 1.11
N ASN A 348 -18.13 8.26 0.56
CA ASN A 348 -17.36 9.46 0.23
C ASN A 348 -16.72 10.12 1.48
N PRO A 349 -17.44 10.30 2.61
CA PRO A 349 -16.82 10.73 3.87
C PRO A 349 -15.74 9.78 4.37
N LEU A 350 -15.94 8.46 4.27
CA LEU A 350 -14.96 7.46 4.70
C LEU A 350 -13.67 7.52 3.87
N HIS A 351 -13.79 7.65 2.55
CA HIS A 351 -12.65 7.83 1.64
C HIS A 351 -11.89 9.13 1.97
N THR A 352 -12.63 10.20 2.22
CA THR A 352 -12.07 11.50 2.63
C THR A 352 -11.28 11.39 3.93
N ALA A 353 -11.81 10.69 4.93
CA ALA A 353 -11.11 10.48 6.20
C ALA A 353 -9.81 9.70 6.01
N LEU A 354 -9.83 8.62 5.25
CA LEU A 354 -8.63 7.83 4.92
C LEU A 354 -7.58 8.65 4.14
N HIS A 355 -8.03 9.43 3.14
CA HIS A 355 -7.19 10.37 2.39
C HIS A 355 -6.49 11.37 3.33
N ARG A 356 -7.24 12.04 4.21
CA ARG A 356 -6.70 13.03 5.15
C ARG A 356 -5.74 12.42 6.15
N GLY A 357 -6.06 11.24 6.67
CA GLY A 357 -5.18 10.50 7.57
C GLY A 357 -3.83 10.19 6.93
N LEU A 358 -3.84 9.68 5.70
CA LEU A 358 -2.62 9.36 4.96
C LEU A 358 -1.77 10.61 4.65
N LYS A 359 -2.43 11.72 4.31
CA LYS A 359 -1.77 12.99 3.97
C LYS A 359 -1.39 13.86 5.16
N ALA A 360 -1.75 13.46 6.38
CA ALA A 360 -1.41 14.18 7.59
C ALA A 360 0.11 14.48 7.66
N ASP A 361 0.48 15.54 8.38
CA ASP A 361 1.85 16.02 8.55
C ASP A 361 2.60 16.36 7.25
N GLY A 362 1.88 16.83 6.23
CA GLY A 362 2.48 17.37 4.99
C GLY A 362 2.86 16.30 3.96
N ARG A 363 2.22 15.13 3.99
CA ARG A 363 2.47 14.01 3.07
C ARG A 363 1.73 14.15 1.73
N ASP A 364 1.56 15.39 1.25
CA ASP A 364 0.80 15.73 0.03
C ASP A 364 1.36 15.11 -1.26
N ARG A 365 2.64 14.68 -1.21
CA ARG A 365 3.31 13.96 -2.30
C ARG A 365 2.63 12.62 -2.65
N ILE A 366 1.97 11.99 -1.67
CA ILE A 366 1.29 10.71 -1.88
C ILE A 366 -0.09 11.00 -2.46
N TRP A 367 -0.26 10.76 -3.76
CA TRP A 367 -1.54 10.96 -4.41
C TRP A 367 -2.46 9.77 -4.15
N THR A 368 -3.73 10.03 -3.92
CA THR A 368 -4.74 9.01 -3.58
C THR A 368 -5.71 8.85 -4.73
N PHE A 369 -6.19 7.64 -4.93
CA PHE A 369 -7.16 7.37 -5.97
C PHE A 369 -8.23 6.38 -5.55
N TYR A 370 -9.42 6.54 -6.12
CA TYR A 370 -10.55 5.63 -5.93
C TYR A 370 -10.94 4.98 -7.26
N ASP A 371 -11.04 3.66 -7.26
CA ASP A 371 -11.39 2.84 -8.42
C ASP A 371 -12.26 1.66 -7.96
N PRO A 372 -13.33 1.27 -8.65
CA PRO A 372 -14.04 1.97 -9.71
C PRO A 372 -14.96 3.08 -9.17
N ALA A 373 -14.89 4.27 -9.77
CA ALA A 373 -15.68 5.43 -9.38
C ALA A 373 -17.14 5.37 -9.88
N ILE A 374 -17.42 4.64 -10.96
CA ILE A 374 -18.75 4.54 -11.61
C ILE A 374 -19.57 3.36 -11.04
N ARG A 375 -19.55 3.22 -9.72
CA ARG A 375 -20.45 2.31 -8.96
C ARG A 375 -21.62 3.05 -8.31
N ALA A 376 -21.87 4.24 -8.81
CA ALA A 376 -22.96 5.15 -8.49
C ALA A 376 -23.47 5.78 -9.80
N PRO A 377 -24.64 6.45 -9.79
CA PRO A 377 -25.06 7.29 -10.90
C PRO A 377 -24.01 8.34 -11.26
N SER A 378 -24.07 8.88 -12.49
CA SER A 378 -23.14 9.89 -13.02
C SER A 378 -23.31 11.25 -12.33
N ILE A 379 -22.93 11.33 -11.05
CA ILE A 379 -22.98 12.53 -10.21
C ILE A 379 -21.58 12.86 -9.69
N GLY A 380 -21.33 14.15 -9.43
CA GLY A 380 -20.08 14.61 -8.86
C GLY A 380 -19.86 14.13 -7.42
N GLY A 381 -18.58 14.03 -7.02
CA GLY A 381 -18.17 13.78 -5.64
C GLY A 381 -17.88 12.33 -5.28
N SER A 382 -17.96 11.38 -6.23
CA SER A 382 -17.49 10.01 -6.03
C SER A 382 -16.01 10.00 -5.61
N GLY A 383 -15.65 9.11 -4.68
CA GLY A 383 -14.30 9.07 -4.13
C GLY A 383 -14.04 10.08 -3.00
N GLY A 384 -14.97 10.99 -2.70
CA GLY A 384 -14.77 11.95 -1.62
C GLY A 384 -13.75 13.03 -1.98
N GLU A 385 -12.64 13.10 -1.25
CA GLU A 385 -11.53 14.05 -1.47
C GLU A 385 -10.28 13.42 -2.09
N VAL A 386 -10.36 12.17 -2.57
CA VAL A 386 -9.22 11.57 -3.28
C VAL A 386 -8.75 12.44 -4.45
N ASP A 387 -7.45 12.43 -4.70
CA ASP A 387 -6.81 13.28 -5.72
C ASP A 387 -7.23 12.86 -7.13
N VAL A 388 -7.48 11.56 -7.33
CA VAL A 388 -7.80 10.99 -8.64
C VAL A 388 -9.01 10.07 -8.52
N ILE A 389 -9.98 10.21 -9.43
CA ILE A 389 -11.01 9.20 -9.63
C ILE A 389 -10.68 8.35 -10.85
N SER A 390 -10.89 7.05 -10.71
CA SER A 390 -10.57 6.07 -11.73
C SER A 390 -11.73 5.15 -12.00
N GLN A 391 -11.74 4.61 -13.22
CA GLN A 391 -12.61 3.51 -13.58
C GLN A 391 -11.80 2.46 -14.34
N TRP A 392 -11.80 1.22 -13.87
CA TRP A 392 -11.40 0.08 -14.67
C TRP A 392 -12.47 -0.29 -15.71
N THR A 393 -12.04 -0.65 -16.92
CA THR A 393 -12.95 -1.05 -18.01
C THR A 393 -12.42 -2.27 -18.71
N TYR A 394 -13.33 -3.20 -19.01
CA TYR A 394 -13.11 -4.23 -20.00
C TYR A 394 -13.36 -3.66 -21.39
N THR A 395 -12.45 -3.94 -22.32
CA THR A 395 -12.64 -3.57 -23.72
C THR A 395 -13.63 -4.51 -24.44
N GLU A 396 -14.18 -5.51 -23.75
CA GLU A 396 -15.24 -6.38 -24.26
C GLU A 396 -16.63 -5.74 -24.14
N PRO A 397 -17.49 -5.83 -25.17
CA PRO A 397 -17.25 -6.39 -26.51
C PRO A 397 -16.69 -5.34 -27.50
N SER A 398 -16.42 -4.10 -27.07
CA SER A 398 -15.95 -3.02 -27.95
C SER A 398 -14.90 -2.14 -27.26
N ALA A 399 -13.80 -1.87 -27.97
CA ALA A 399 -12.73 -0.96 -27.54
C ALA A 399 -13.26 0.45 -27.20
N LEU A 400 -14.33 0.89 -27.89
CA LEU A 400 -14.97 2.19 -27.67
C LEU A 400 -15.51 2.38 -26.25
N ARG A 401 -15.73 1.28 -25.48
CA ARG A 401 -16.14 1.37 -24.08
C ARG A 401 -15.13 2.11 -23.21
N VAL A 402 -13.84 2.06 -23.56
CA VAL A 402 -12.80 2.81 -22.83
C VAL A 402 -13.09 4.30 -22.86
N GLY A 403 -13.42 4.84 -24.05
CA GLY A 403 -13.77 6.25 -24.23
C GLY A 403 -15.04 6.64 -23.49
N TYR A 404 -16.12 5.85 -23.61
CA TYR A 404 -17.40 6.13 -22.93
C TYR A 404 -17.24 6.30 -21.42
N PHE A 405 -16.57 5.37 -20.75
CA PHE A 405 -16.37 5.48 -19.31
C PHE A 405 -15.35 6.55 -18.95
N CYS A 406 -14.39 6.87 -19.83
CA CYS A 406 -13.46 7.98 -19.63
C CYS A 406 -14.22 9.32 -19.59
N ASP A 407 -15.11 9.56 -20.55
CA ASP A 407 -15.95 10.77 -20.63
C ASP A 407 -16.83 10.91 -19.38
N GLU A 408 -17.39 9.80 -18.89
CA GLU A 408 -18.19 9.80 -17.67
C GLU A 408 -17.36 10.19 -16.43
N VAL A 409 -16.14 9.65 -16.28
CA VAL A 409 -15.25 10.03 -15.16
C VAL A 409 -14.83 11.49 -15.27
N PHE A 410 -14.53 12.00 -16.46
CA PHE A 410 -14.26 13.44 -16.67
C PHE A 410 -15.45 14.31 -16.27
N ALA A 411 -16.67 13.94 -16.66
CA ALA A 411 -17.87 14.67 -16.28
C ALA A 411 -18.11 14.64 -14.77
N MET A 412 -17.90 13.50 -14.11
CA MET A 412 -18.01 13.36 -12.66
C MET A 412 -16.95 14.20 -11.92
N ALA A 413 -15.70 14.21 -12.40
CA ALA A 413 -14.63 15.03 -11.83
C ALA A 413 -14.97 16.52 -11.94
N ALA A 414 -15.39 16.99 -13.14
CA ALA A 414 -15.78 18.37 -13.36
C ALA A 414 -16.99 18.79 -12.51
N ALA A 415 -17.96 17.91 -12.32
CA ALA A 415 -19.15 18.15 -11.50
C ALA A 415 -18.88 18.10 -9.98
N SER A 416 -17.74 17.57 -9.54
CA SER A 416 -17.43 17.39 -8.11
C SER A 416 -17.23 18.71 -7.35
N GLY A 417 -16.86 19.79 -8.06
CA GLY A 417 -16.42 21.04 -7.45
C GLY A 417 -15.09 20.93 -6.69
N LYS A 418 -14.37 19.81 -6.83
CA LYS A 418 -13.08 19.50 -6.19
C LYS A 418 -12.00 19.35 -7.26
N PRO A 419 -10.71 19.60 -6.92
CA PRO A 419 -9.59 19.39 -7.84
C PRO A 419 -9.27 17.89 -7.93
N GLN A 420 -10.14 17.11 -8.58
CA GLN A 420 -9.92 15.69 -8.85
C GLN A 420 -9.42 15.50 -10.27
N ASP A 421 -8.28 14.85 -10.42
CA ASP A 421 -7.78 14.36 -11.70
C ASP A 421 -8.48 13.03 -12.07
N VAL A 422 -8.25 12.59 -13.31
CA VAL A 422 -8.84 11.38 -13.86
C VAL A 422 -7.75 10.39 -14.23
N MET A 423 -7.93 9.14 -13.81
CA MET A 423 -7.14 8.00 -14.27
C MET A 423 -8.04 6.99 -14.97
N LYS A 424 -7.50 6.33 -15.99
CA LYS A 424 -8.17 5.23 -16.68
C LYS A 424 -7.39 3.94 -16.46
N MET A 425 -8.09 2.90 -16.06
CA MET A 425 -7.52 1.56 -15.98
C MET A 425 -8.17 0.65 -17.03
N THR A 426 -7.37 -0.12 -17.75
CA THR A 426 -7.85 -1.02 -18.80
C THR A 426 -7.48 -2.44 -18.41
N GLN A 427 -8.50 -3.29 -18.28
CA GLN A 427 -8.28 -4.71 -18.07
C GLN A 427 -7.74 -5.32 -19.36
N LEU A 428 -6.61 -6.03 -19.29
CA LEU A 428 -5.91 -6.59 -20.45
C LEU A 428 -6.28 -8.06 -20.75
N PHE A 429 -7.45 -8.49 -20.29
CA PHE A 429 -7.99 -9.82 -20.56
C PHE A 429 -9.50 -9.74 -20.80
N TRP A 430 -10.06 -10.77 -21.46
CA TRP A 430 -11.50 -10.98 -21.55
C TRP A 430 -11.92 -12.26 -20.83
N TYR A 431 -13.15 -12.27 -20.32
CA TYR A 431 -13.74 -13.51 -19.80
C TYR A 431 -14.03 -14.45 -20.96
N ARG A 432 -13.49 -15.67 -20.90
CA ARG A 432 -13.76 -16.68 -21.93
C ARG A 432 -15.25 -16.96 -22.09
N SER A 433 -15.98 -16.96 -20.97
CA SER A 433 -17.42 -17.22 -20.95
C SER A 433 -18.25 -16.28 -21.82
N SER A 434 -17.75 -15.07 -22.11
CA SER A 434 -18.48 -14.04 -22.87
C SER A 434 -17.95 -13.92 -24.31
N SER A 435 -16.65 -14.07 -24.52
CA SER A 435 -16.01 -13.87 -25.83
C SER A 435 -15.81 -15.15 -26.66
N ALA A 436 -15.51 -16.29 -26.02
CA ALA A 436 -15.26 -17.58 -26.67
C ALA A 436 -15.68 -18.74 -25.76
N PRO A 437 -17.00 -18.92 -25.52
CA PRO A 437 -17.51 -19.82 -24.49
C PRO A 437 -16.99 -21.25 -24.65
N LYS A 438 -16.71 -21.93 -23.54
CA LYS A 438 -16.30 -23.34 -23.55
C LYS A 438 -17.38 -24.20 -24.22
N LYS A 439 -16.96 -25.29 -24.85
CA LYS A 439 -17.83 -26.24 -25.54
C LYS A 439 -18.97 -26.74 -24.66
N THR A 440 -20.19 -26.28 -24.94
CA THR A 440 -21.42 -26.77 -24.32
C THR A 440 -22.54 -26.87 -25.35
N GLY A 441 -23.18 -28.05 -25.46
CA GLY A 441 -24.31 -28.28 -26.36
C GLY A 441 -23.95 -28.54 -27.83
N GLN A 442 -24.96 -28.71 -28.67
CA GLN A 442 -24.82 -29.09 -30.09
C GLN A 442 -24.54 -27.89 -31.04
N GLU A 443 -24.79 -26.65 -30.60
CA GLU A 443 -24.59 -25.42 -31.41
C GLU A 443 -23.21 -24.76 -31.20
N PHE A 444 -22.22 -25.56 -30.80
CA PHE A 444 -20.89 -25.06 -30.50
C PHE A 444 -20.12 -24.61 -31.75
N ILE A 445 -19.65 -23.37 -31.74
CA ILE A 445 -18.70 -22.87 -32.73
C ILE A 445 -17.29 -23.05 -32.15
N ALA A 446 -16.49 -23.88 -32.81
CA ALA A 446 -15.11 -24.12 -32.42
C ALA A 446 -14.28 -22.84 -32.48
N SER A 447 -13.40 -22.68 -31.49
CA SER A 447 -12.50 -21.56 -31.30
C SER A 447 -11.06 -22.07 -31.21
N PRO A 448 -10.05 -21.30 -31.66
CA PRO A 448 -8.64 -21.68 -31.47
C PRO A 448 -8.25 -21.97 -30.02
N PHE A 449 -8.98 -21.41 -29.05
CA PHE A 449 -8.76 -21.67 -27.62
C PHE A 449 -9.20 -23.08 -27.17
N ASP A 450 -9.93 -23.82 -27.99
CA ASP A 450 -10.31 -25.21 -27.64
C ASP A 450 -9.15 -26.18 -27.82
N ASP A 451 -8.26 -25.89 -28.76
CA ASP A 451 -7.10 -26.73 -29.06
C ASP A 451 -5.89 -26.34 -28.21
N HIS A 452 -5.68 -25.03 -27.97
CA HIS A 452 -4.48 -24.52 -27.31
C HIS A 452 -4.66 -24.34 -25.80
N ASP A 453 -5.82 -23.88 -25.34
CA ASP A 453 -6.05 -23.51 -23.94
C ASP A 453 -7.48 -23.89 -23.47
N PRO A 454 -7.92 -25.16 -23.58
CA PRO A 454 -9.32 -25.57 -23.39
C PRO A 454 -9.92 -25.23 -22.02
N ASP A 455 -9.05 -25.03 -21.02
CA ASP A 455 -9.47 -24.75 -19.65
C ASP A 455 -9.39 -23.28 -19.23
N ALA A 456 -8.79 -22.41 -20.04
CA ALA A 456 -8.60 -21.01 -19.69
C ALA A 456 -9.92 -20.33 -19.31
N ALA A 457 -9.95 -19.62 -18.17
CA ALA A 457 -11.08 -18.79 -17.75
C ALA A 457 -11.04 -17.38 -18.40
N TYR A 458 -9.84 -16.96 -18.81
CA TYR A 458 -9.54 -15.67 -19.39
C TYR A 458 -8.76 -15.85 -20.68
N ILE A 459 -8.96 -14.95 -21.64
CA ILE A 459 -8.20 -14.94 -22.90
C ILE A 459 -7.55 -13.58 -23.10
N SER A 460 -6.38 -13.59 -23.74
CA SER A 460 -5.66 -12.39 -24.10
C SER A 460 -6.46 -11.56 -25.12
N ILE A 461 -6.40 -10.24 -24.99
CA ILE A 461 -7.04 -9.32 -25.92
C ILE A 461 -6.31 -9.37 -27.27
N ALA A 462 -7.07 -9.40 -28.37
CA ALA A 462 -6.49 -9.32 -29.70
C ALA A 462 -5.66 -8.03 -29.86
N PRO A 463 -4.41 -8.08 -30.37
CA PRO A 463 -3.55 -6.89 -30.48
C PRO A 463 -4.18 -5.72 -31.23
N THR A 464 -4.99 -5.99 -32.27
CA THR A 464 -5.72 -4.96 -33.03
C THR A 464 -6.79 -4.26 -32.18
N HIS A 465 -7.45 -5.00 -31.28
CA HIS A 465 -8.43 -4.45 -30.36
C HIS A 465 -7.76 -3.58 -29.31
N LEU A 466 -6.62 -4.03 -28.77
CA LEU A 466 -5.83 -3.25 -27.83
C LEU A 466 -5.27 -1.97 -28.47
N ARG A 467 -4.86 -2.01 -29.75
CA ARG A 467 -4.44 -0.81 -30.50
C ARG A 467 -5.57 0.19 -30.71
N SER A 468 -6.81 -0.29 -30.77
CA SER A 468 -8.00 0.55 -31.00
C SER A 468 -8.56 1.15 -29.71
N ALA A 469 -8.26 0.54 -28.57
CA ALA A 469 -8.60 1.01 -27.23
C ALA A 469 -7.57 2.05 -26.78
#